data_AF-A0A382VJP6-F1
#
_entry.id   AF-A0A382VJP6-F1
#
_cell.length_a   1.000
_cell.length_b   1.000
_cell.length_c   1.000
_cell.angle_alpha   90.00
_cell.angle_beta   90.00
_cell.angle_gamma   90.00
#
_symmetry.space_group_name_H-M   'P 1'
#
loop_
_entity.id
_entity.type
_entity.pdbx_description
1 polymer ?
#
loop_
_entity_poly.entity_id
_entity_poly.type
_entity_poly.pdbx_seq_one_letter_code
_entity_poly.pdbx_strand_id
1 'polypeptide(L)'
;MPPHFGSILAVQFSFSVRWKIFAAALLLGCPLGALGQAGKTTPATTAMKAVTDQVEGDWTDGRWNQVDVGPFMSAAINTPQGRTLKGIAIKVGDISQATVCFNTELLGYSAAWANGFLEFDSRRYGLTGSTKPKGRTLFANGMTPGWAHAGKLVDPRPRQLGSLPHNWARYLGLYRHGNRVVLSYTVGETGVLETPWAGQADGRLFLTRTLE
;
A
#
# COMPACT_ATOMS: atom_id res chain seq x y z
N MET A 1 21.11 -18.00 -59.87
CA MET A 1 19.96 -18.74 -59.33
C MET A 1 19.68 -18.25 -57.92
N PRO A 2 18.68 -17.39 -57.71
CA PRO A 2 18.17 -17.09 -56.37
C PRO A 2 17.06 -18.08 -55.98
N PRO A 3 16.94 -18.47 -54.69
CA PRO A 3 15.91 -19.41 -54.25
C PRO A 3 14.54 -18.71 -54.12
N HIS A 4 13.53 -19.36 -54.70
CA HIS A 4 12.12 -19.04 -54.52
C HIS A 4 11.68 -19.39 -53.10
N PHE A 5 11.09 -18.43 -52.38
CA PHE A 5 10.27 -18.69 -51.20
C PHE A 5 8.83 -18.25 -51.46
N GLY A 6 7.92 -19.18 -51.15
CA GLY A 6 6.52 -19.17 -51.56
C GLY A 6 5.68 -18.08 -50.90
N SER A 7 4.68 -17.66 -51.67
CA SER A 7 3.59 -16.77 -51.29
C SER A 7 2.73 -17.41 -50.22
N ILE A 8 2.66 -16.80 -49.03
CA ILE A 8 1.72 -17.17 -47.97
C ILE A 8 0.51 -16.24 -48.09
N LEU A 9 -0.65 -16.86 -48.34
CA LEU A 9 -1.97 -16.24 -48.45
C LEU A 9 -2.29 -15.36 -47.24
N ALA A 10 -2.74 -14.13 -47.52
CA ALA A 10 -3.30 -13.23 -46.53
C ALA A 10 -4.66 -13.76 -46.06
N VAL A 11 -4.79 -14.00 -44.76
CA VAL A 11 -6.06 -14.34 -44.11
C VAL A 11 -6.85 -13.04 -43.91
N GLN A 12 -7.95 -12.87 -44.65
CA GLN A 12 -8.92 -11.80 -44.43
C GLN A 12 -9.76 -12.10 -43.18
N PHE A 13 -9.67 -11.24 -42.17
CA PHE A 13 -10.65 -11.19 -41.08
C PHE A 13 -11.78 -10.24 -41.46
N SER A 14 -13.00 -10.77 -41.58
CA SER A 14 -14.23 -9.99 -41.76
C SER A 14 -14.83 -9.67 -40.39
N PHE A 15 -14.89 -8.38 -40.03
CA PHE A 15 -15.60 -7.90 -38.84
C PHE A 15 -17.04 -7.53 -39.21
N SER A 16 -18.01 -8.28 -38.68
CA SER A 16 -19.42 -7.93 -38.77
C SER A 16 -19.78 -6.94 -37.65
N VAL A 17 -19.92 -5.68 -38.01
CA VAL A 17 -20.46 -4.63 -37.13
C VAL A 17 -21.97 -4.82 -37.04
N ARG A 18 -22.48 -5.26 -35.89
CA ARG A 18 -23.91 -5.17 -35.56
C ARG A 18 -24.13 -4.23 -34.39
N TRP A 19 -24.27 -2.97 -34.78
CA TRP A 19 -24.80 -1.85 -34.02
C TRP A 19 -26.26 -2.16 -33.60
N LYS A 20 -26.52 -2.31 -32.30
CA LYS A 20 -27.87 -2.25 -31.74
C LYS A 20 -27.96 -1.06 -30.80
N ILE A 21 -28.65 -0.02 -31.26
CA ILE A 21 -29.07 1.13 -30.45
C ILE A 21 -30.19 0.63 -29.54
N PHE A 22 -29.96 0.67 -28.23
CA PHE A 22 -31.06 0.72 -27.27
C PHE A 22 -31.07 2.14 -26.71
N ALA A 23 -31.98 2.97 -27.22
CA ALA A 23 -32.31 4.26 -26.64
C ALA A 23 -33.19 4.00 -25.41
N ALA A 24 -32.61 4.11 -24.22
CA ALA A 24 -33.37 4.18 -22.98
C ALA A 24 -33.73 5.65 -22.71
N ALA A 25 -35.01 5.98 -22.82
CA ALA A 25 -35.55 7.26 -22.38
C ALA A 25 -35.53 7.29 -20.83
N LEU A 26 -34.61 8.04 -20.24
CA LEU A 26 -34.64 8.35 -18.82
C LEU A 26 -35.24 9.76 -18.64
N LEU A 27 -36.44 9.80 -18.05
CA LEU A 27 -37.09 11.02 -17.59
C LEU A 27 -36.22 11.65 -16.49
N LEU A 28 -35.61 12.81 -16.79
CA LEU A 28 -35.00 13.68 -15.78
C LEU A 28 -36.12 14.33 -14.95
N GLY A 29 -36.52 13.68 -13.87
CA GLY A 29 -37.09 14.35 -12.71
C GLY A 29 -35.94 14.82 -11.82
N CYS A 30 -35.58 16.11 -11.89
CA CYS A 30 -34.72 16.74 -10.89
C CYS A 30 -35.58 17.08 -9.66
N PRO A 31 -35.38 16.47 -8.48
CA PRO A 31 -35.71 17.15 -7.25
C PRO A 31 -34.55 18.11 -6.93
N LEU A 32 -34.84 19.39 -7.12
CA LEU A 32 -34.08 20.52 -6.60
C LEU A 32 -34.10 20.42 -5.06
N GLY A 33 -33.10 19.78 -4.45
CA GLY A 33 -33.19 19.48 -3.02
C GLY A 33 -32.05 18.65 -2.45
N ALA A 34 -30.81 19.08 -2.66
CA ALA A 34 -29.71 18.67 -1.80
C ALA A 34 -28.85 19.90 -1.51
N LEU A 35 -29.38 20.77 -0.63
CA LEU A 35 -28.57 21.74 0.08
C LEU A 35 -27.44 20.96 0.73
N GLY A 36 -26.20 21.24 0.33
CA GLY A 36 -25.03 20.67 0.98
C GLY A 36 -25.11 20.94 2.47
N GLN A 37 -25.11 19.88 3.28
CA GLN A 37 -24.73 20.03 4.67
C GLN A 37 -23.24 20.36 4.66
N ALA A 38 -22.94 21.65 4.63
CA ALA A 38 -21.66 22.16 5.09
C ALA A 38 -21.50 21.67 6.53
N GLY A 39 -20.70 20.61 6.70
CA GLY A 39 -20.26 20.20 8.03
C GLY A 39 -19.70 21.42 8.72
N LYS A 40 -20.12 21.68 9.96
CA LYS A 40 -19.65 22.82 10.75
C LYS A 40 -18.12 22.74 10.83
N THR A 41 -17.42 23.46 9.96
CA THR A 41 -16.01 23.80 10.17
C THR A 41 -15.99 24.88 11.23
N THR A 42 -15.81 24.46 12.48
CA THR A 42 -15.42 25.37 13.55
C THR A 42 -14.14 26.08 13.09
N PRO A 43 -14.12 27.41 12.99
CA PRO A 43 -12.90 28.13 12.67
C PRO A 43 -11.87 27.81 13.74
N ALA A 44 -10.65 27.48 13.33
CA ALA A 44 -9.54 27.26 14.25
C ALA A 44 -9.16 28.61 14.87
N THR A 45 -9.80 28.96 15.98
CA THR A 45 -9.35 30.03 16.86
C THR A 45 -9.69 29.66 18.29
N THR A 46 -8.70 29.14 19.00
CA THR A 46 -8.62 29.30 20.45
C THR A 46 -7.14 29.48 20.77
N ALA A 47 -6.79 30.58 21.42
CA ALA A 47 -5.48 30.72 22.05
C ALA A 47 -5.22 29.45 22.88
N MET A 48 -4.05 28.85 22.74
CA MET A 48 -3.70 27.63 23.49
C MET A 48 -3.93 27.90 24.98
N LYS A 49 -4.61 26.98 25.69
CA LYS A 49 -4.74 27.05 27.16
C LYS A 49 -3.35 27.21 27.79
N ALA A 50 -3.28 27.81 28.97
CA ALA A 50 -2.06 27.80 29.77
C ALA A 50 -1.58 26.35 29.98
N VAL A 51 -0.27 26.12 30.00
CA VAL A 51 0.32 24.76 30.03
C VAL A 51 -0.22 23.93 31.21
N THR A 52 -0.46 24.56 32.36
CA THR A 52 -1.00 23.92 33.56
C THR A 52 -2.44 23.43 33.41
N ASP A 53 -3.19 24.01 32.48
CA ASP A 53 -4.63 23.75 32.30
C ASP A 53 -4.91 22.82 31.11
N GLN A 54 -3.85 22.41 30.42
CA GLN A 54 -3.94 21.51 29.26
C GLN A 54 -4.15 20.06 29.73
N VAL A 55 -5.09 19.37 29.09
CA VAL A 55 -5.36 17.94 29.30
C VAL A 55 -5.20 17.16 27.99
N GLU A 56 -5.07 15.83 28.04
CA GLU A 56 -4.86 14.99 26.85
C GLU A 56 -5.89 15.23 25.72
N GLY A 57 -7.14 15.52 26.07
CA GLY A 57 -8.20 15.81 25.11
C GLY A 57 -7.93 17.06 24.26
N ASP A 58 -7.24 18.06 24.80
CA ASP A 58 -6.89 19.30 24.08
C ASP A 58 -5.91 19.05 22.91
N TRP A 59 -5.25 17.90 22.93
CA TRP A 59 -4.27 17.49 21.93
C TRP A 59 -4.79 16.41 20.97
N THR A 60 -6.08 16.09 21.03
CA THR A 60 -6.69 15.06 20.18
C THR A 60 -7.13 15.68 18.86
N ASP A 61 -6.47 15.29 17.77
CA ASP A 61 -6.74 15.80 16.43
C ASP A 61 -6.45 14.71 15.38
N GLY A 62 -7.50 14.28 14.67
CA GLY A 62 -7.43 13.23 13.67
C GLY A 62 -7.06 13.70 12.27
N ARG A 63 -6.76 14.99 12.04
CA ARG A 63 -6.52 15.54 10.69
C ARG A 63 -5.35 14.90 9.96
N TRP A 64 -4.41 14.24 10.66
CA TRP A 64 -3.35 13.48 9.99
C TRP A 64 -3.91 12.37 9.08
N ASN A 65 -5.08 11.80 9.40
CA ASN A 65 -5.76 10.83 8.53
C ASN A 65 -6.28 11.41 7.21
N GLN A 66 -6.26 12.74 7.03
CA GLN A 66 -6.67 13.43 5.81
C GLN A 66 -5.47 13.86 4.95
N VAL A 67 -4.25 13.65 5.43
CA VAL A 67 -3.03 14.02 4.71
C VAL A 67 -2.73 12.96 3.65
N ASP A 68 -2.47 13.40 2.42
CA ASP A 68 -1.84 12.51 1.44
C ASP A 68 -0.33 12.41 1.73
N VAL A 69 0.07 11.23 2.18
CA VAL A 69 1.47 10.91 2.49
C VAL A 69 2.25 10.38 1.29
N GLY A 70 1.64 10.37 0.10
CA GLY A 70 2.22 9.85 -1.12
C GLY A 70 2.08 8.32 -1.25
N PRO A 71 2.96 7.66 -2.04
CA PRO A 71 2.81 6.24 -2.37
C PRO A 71 3.17 5.30 -1.22
N PHE A 72 3.84 5.78 -0.17
CA PHE A 72 4.17 4.98 1.01
C PHE A 72 4.31 5.81 2.29
N MET A 73 4.31 5.13 3.44
CA MET A 73 4.63 5.70 4.75
C MET A 73 5.49 4.71 5.53
N SER A 74 6.54 5.22 6.17
CA SER A 74 7.35 4.44 7.11
C SER A 74 6.88 4.70 8.54
N ALA A 75 6.56 3.66 9.28
CA ALA A 75 6.06 3.78 10.66
C ALA A 75 6.24 2.48 11.44
N ALA A 76 5.99 2.56 12.75
CA ALA A 76 5.63 1.38 13.52
C ALA A 76 4.17 1.02 13.21
N ILE A 77 3.95 -0.14 12.60
CA ILE A 77 2.65 -0.58 12.10
C ILE A 77 2.17 -1.79 12.90
N ASN A 78 1.02 -1.66 13.56
CA ASN A 78 0.34 -2.75 14.25
C ASN A 78 -0.40 -3.61 13.23
N THR A 79 0.24 -4.68 12.79
CA THR A 79 -0.40 -5.69 11.91
C THR A 79 -1.13 -6.75 12.74
N PRO A 80 -2.07 -7.51 12.16
CA PRO A 80 -2.82 -8.52 12.91
C PRO A 80 -1.96 -9.59 13.60
N GLN A 81 -0.74 -9.85 13.10
CA GLN A 81 0.17 -10.87 13.63
C GLN A 81 1.37 -10.29 14.39
N GLY A 82 1.31 -9.01 14.76
CA GLY A 82 2.35 -8.35 15.55
C GLY A 82 2.71 -6.97 15.04
N ARG A 83 3.59 -6.30 15.78
CA ARG A 83 4.03 -4.95 15.48
C ARG A 83 5.26 -4.97 14.59
N THR A 84 5.11 -4.42 13.38
CA THR A 84 6.24 -4.16 12.49
C THR A 84 6.86 -2.83 12.88
N LEU A 85 7.97 -2.86 13.64
CA LEU A 85 8.55 -1.65 14.23
C LEU A 85 9.14 -0.69 13.20
N LYS A 86 9.75 -1.23 12.14
CA LYS A 86 10.27 -0.46 10.99
C LYS A 86 9.58 -0.92 9.71
N GLY A 87 8.27 -0.66 9.65
CA GLY A 87 7.43 -1.04 8.53
C GLY A 87 7.35 0.07 7.49
N ILE A 88 7.25 -0.33 6.22
CA ILE A 88 6.94 0.54 5.09
C ILE A 88 5.61 0.07 4.51
N ALA A 89 4.55 0.83 4.77
CA ALA A 89 3.26 0.62 4.12
C ALA A 89 3.31 1.24 2.72
N ILE A 90 3.05 0.44 1.69
CA ILE A 90 3.15 0.84 0.28
C ILE A 90 1.78 0.66 -0.37
N LYS A 91 1.23 1.75 -0.92
CA LYS A 91 0.02 1.72 -1.75
C LYS A 91 0.34 0.98 -3.05
N VAL A 92 -0.48 0.02 -3.44
CA VAL A 92 -0.27 -0.82 -4.62
C VAL A 92 -1.51 -0.92 -5.51
N GLY A 93 -1.28 -0.99 -6.81
CA GLY A 93 -2.30 -1.04 -7.86
C GLY A 93 -2.65 0.33 -8.43
N ASP A 94 -3.25 0.32 -9.63
CA ASP A 94 -3.44 1.53 -10.45
C ASP A 94 -4.25 2.62 -9.74
N ILE A 95 -5.18 2.21 -8.87
CA ILE A 95 -6.02 3.10 -8.08
C ILE A 95 -5.72 3.00 -6.57
N SER A 96 -4.57 2.43 -6.20
CA SER A 96 -4.19 2.15 -4.80
C SER A 96 -5.23 1.30 -4.06
N GLN A 97 -5.81 0.30 -4.72
CA GLN A 97 -6.85 -0.56 -4.16
C GLN A 97 -6.37 -1.48 -3.03
N ALA A 98 -5.06 -1.65 -2.87
CA ALA A 98 -4.47 -2.41 -1.79
C ALA A 98 -3.21 -1.73 -1.23
N THR A 99 -2.77 -2.23 -0.08
CA THR A 99 -1.55 -1.80 0.59
C THR A 99 -0.80 -3.03 1.09
N VAL A 100 0.53 -3.01 0.97
CA VAL A 100 1.43 -4.02 1.55
C VAL A 100 2.30 -3.37 2.62
N CYS A 101 2.64 -4.10 3.68
CA CYS A 101 3.57 -3.66 4.73
C CYS A 101 4.86 -4.46 4.66
N PHE A 102 5.94 -3.82 4.21
CA PHE A 102 7.27 -4.41 4.15
C PHE A 102 8.02 -4.15 5.47
N ASN A 103 8.59 -5.19 6.06
CA ASN A 103 9.39 -5.10 7.27
C ASN A 103 10.87 -4.94 6.90
N THR A 104 11.45 -3.77 7.14
CA THR A 104 12.86 -3.49 6.81
C THR A 104 13.85 -4.25 7.67
N GLU A 105 13.42 -4.77 8.82
CA GLU A 105 14.27 -5.53 9.73
C GLU A 105 14.35 -7.01 9.35
N LEU A 106 13.27 -7.56 8.79
CA LEU A 106 13.15 -8.98 8.42
C LEU A 106 13.14 -9.23 6.90
N LEU A 107 13.05 -8.17 6.09
CA LEU A 107 13.01 -8.19 4.63
C LEU A 107 11.92 -9.10 4.04
N GLY A 108 10.74 -9.05 4.64
CA GLY A 108 9.53 -9.73 4.19
C GLY A 108 8.29 -8.88 4.41
N TYR A 109 7.15 -9.30 3.87
CA TYR A 109 5.88 -8.61 4.10
C TYR A 109 5.20 -9.12 5.36
N SER A 110 4.94 -8.22 6.29
CA SER A 110 4.21 -8.52 7.52
C SER A 110 2.70 -8.65 7.27
N ALA A 111 2.15 -7.90 6.31
CA ALA A 111 0.73 -7.95 5.99
C ALA A 111 0.43 -7.30 4.64
N ALA A 112 -0.76 -7.58 4.12
CA ALA A 112 -1.41 -6.78 3.08
C ALA A 112 -2.90 -6.63 3.38
N TRP A 113 -3.50 -5.54 2.91
CA TRP A 113 -4.92 -5.26 3.07
C TRP A 113 -5.46 -4.48 1.88
N ALA A 114 -6.77 -4.58 1.65
CA ALA A 114 -7.48 -3.91 0.57
C ALA A 114 -8.35 -2.76 1.10
N ASN A 115 -8.68 -1.84 0.19
CA ASN A 115 -9.64 -0.75 0.39
C ASN A 115 -9.25 0.22 1.51
N GLY A 116 -7.98 0.62 1.55
CA GLY A 116 -7.46 1.67 2.42
C GLY A 116 -5.96 1.58 2.60
N PHE A 117 -5.42 2.54 3.35
CA PHE A 117 -3.99 2.69 3.64
C PHE A 117 -3.73 2.52 5.15
N LEU A 118 -3.27 3.55 5.85
CA LEU A 118 -3.09 3.54 7.30
C LEU A 118 -4.19 4.33 7.99
N GLU A 119 -4.51 3.91 9.21
CA GLU A 119 -5.23 4.72 10.20
C GLU A 119 -4.23 5.19 11.25
N PHE A 120 -4.16 6.50 11.41
CA PHE A 120 -3.36 7.17 12.44
C PHE A 120 -4.25 7.40 13.65
N ASP A 121 -3.73 7.09 14.84
CA ASP A 121 -4.38 7.48 16.09
C ASP A 121 -4.57 9.01 16.13
N SER A 122 -5.56 9.53 16.87
CA SER A 122 -5.78 10.98 16.94
C SER A 122 -5.09 11.64 18.12
N ARG A 123 -4.59 10.88 19.10
CA ARG A 123 -3.96 11.45 20.29
C ARG A 123 -2.68 12.17 19.89
N ARG A 124 -2.50 13.38 20.45
CA ARG A 124 -1.31 14.23 20.21
C ARG A 124 -1.08 14.46 18.70
N TYR A 125 -2.13 14.87 17.99
CA TYR A 125 -2.14 15.04 16.52
C TYR A 125 -1.75 13.79 15.73
N GLY A 126 -1.91 12.62 16.37
CA GLY A 126 -1.55 11.30 15.87
C GLY A 126 -0.10 10.88 16.02
N LEU A 127 0.72 11.67 16.70
CA LEU A 127 2.17 11.40 16.84
C LEU A 127 2.50 10.29 17.84
N THR A 128 1.59 9.94 18.76
CA THR A 128 1.90 9.00 19.86
C THR A 128 1.41 7.58 19.64
N GLY A 129 0.34 7.40 18.87
CA GLY A 129 -0.23 6.07 18.63
C GLY A 129 0.50 5.33 17.52
N SER A 130 0.55 4.00 17.61
CA SER A 130 1.03 3.20 16.48
C SER A 130 -0.02 3.16 15.38
N THR A 131 0.43 3.33 14.15
CA THR A 131 -0.43 3.22 12.97
C THR A 131 -0.92 1.79 12.80
N LYS A 132 -2.09 1.61 12.20
CA LYS A 132 -2.66 0.29 11.90
C LYS A 132 -3.25 0.25 10.48
N PRO A 133 -3.39 -0.93 9.87
CA PRO A 133 -4.10 -1.07 8.60
C PRO A 133 -5.51 -0.49 8.64
N LYS A 134 -5.85 0.34 7.65
CA LYS A 134 -7.23 0.77 7.38
C LYS A 134 -7.77 -0.07 6.24
N GLY A 135 -8.77 -0.91 6.50
CA GLY A 135 -9.43 -1.73 5.47
C GLY A 135 -9.46 -3.20 5.81
N ARG A 136 -9.64 -4.04 4.79
CA ARG A 136 -9.80 -5.49 4.93
C ARG A 136 -8.47 -6.20 4.75
N THR A 137 -7.98 -6.86 5.78
CA THR A 137 -6.78 -7.72 5.70
C THR A 137 -6.94 -8.78 4.61
N LEU A 138 -5.91 -8.90 3.77
CA LEU A 138 -5.77 -9.94 2.74
C LEU A 138 -4.91 -11.09 3.27
N PHE A 139 -3.79 -10.74 3.89
CA PHE A 139 -2.95 -11.67 4.65
C PHE A 139 -2.22 -10.94 5.77
N ALA A 140 -1.78 -11.69 6.78
CA ALA A 140 -0.84 -11.23 7.78
C ALA A 140 0.10 -12.39 8.13
N ASN A 141 1.40 -12.12 8.14
CA ASN A 141 2.45 -13.07 8.46
C ASN A 141 3.00 -12.75 9.86
N GLY A 142 3.51 -13.79 10.54
CA GLY A 142 4.26 -13.61 11.79
C GLY A 142 5.58 -12.85 11.58
N MET A 143 6.26 -12.55 12.68
CA MET A 143 7.59 -11.92 12.67
C MET A 143 8.68 -12.95 12.36
N THR A 144 8.76 -13.32 11.08
CA THR A 144 9.71 -14.30 10.53
C THR A 144 10.55 -13.65 9.43
N PRO A 145 11.84 -13.99 9.27
CA PRO A 145 12.64 -13.55 8.13
C PRO A 145 11.93 -13.79 6.79
N GLY A 146 12.05 -12.86 5.85
CA GLY A 146 11.49 -12.98 4.50
C GLY A 146 12.33 -13.85 3.57
N TRP A 147 13.58 -14.12 3.93
CA TRP A 147 14.54 -14.92 3.17
C TRP A 147 15.15 -15.98 4.07
N ALA A 148 15.28 -17.20 3.56
CA ALA A 148 15.92 -18.29 4.29
C ALA A 148 17.44 -18.13 4.30
N HIS A 149 18.08 -18.57 5.38
CA HIS A 149 19.53 -18.73 5.46
C HIS A 149 19.85 -20.15 5.90
N ALA A 150 20.72 -20.80 5.14
CA ALA A 150 20.98 -22.24 5.27
C ALA A 150 19.69 -23.09 5.28
N GLY A 151 18.71 -22.74 4.42
CA GLY A 151 17.43 -23.44 4.29
C GLY A 151 16.44 -23.24 5.44
N LYS A 152 16.69 -22.31 6.36
CA LYS A 152 15.84 -22.06 7.53
C LYS A 152 15.40 -20.61 7.62
N LEU A 153 14.21 -20.38 8.19
CA LEU A 153 13.63 -19.06 8.47
C LEU A 153 13.64 -18.76 9.98
N VAL A 154 14.70 -19.12 10.67
CA VAL A 154 14.82 -18.90 12.13
C VAL A 154 15.37 -17.51 12.39
N ASP A 155 14.61 -16.65 13.07
CA ASP A 155 15.06 -15.30 13.42
C ASP A 155 16.29 -15.34 14.34
N PRO A 156 17.48 -14.89 13.88
CA PRO A 156 18.71 -14.95 14.67
C PRO A 156 18.87 -13.75 15.60
N ARG A 157 17.98 -12.75 15.52
CA ARG A 157 18.19 -11.46 16.15
C ARG A 157 17.98 -11.54 17.67
N PRO A 158 18.87 -10.94 18.48
CA PRO A 158 18.67 -10.88 19.92
C PRO A 158 17.34 -10.19 20.26
N ARG A 159 16.48 -10.87 21.02
CA ARG A 159 15.13 -10.39 21.39
C ARG A 159 14.24 -10.06 20.18
N GLN A 160 14.55 -10.54 18.97
CA GLN A 160 13.81 -10.29 17.73
C GLN A 160 13.73 -8.78 17.36
N LEU A 161 14.78 -8.01 17.68
CA LEU A 161 14.86 -6.57 17.42
C LEU A 161 16.07 -6.22 16.56
N GLY A 162 15.94 -5.17 15.73
CA GLY A 162 17.01 -4.70 14.85
C GLY A 162 17.02 -5.42 13.50
N SER A 163 17.98 -5.08 12.65
CA SER A 163 18.10 -5.71 11.32
C SER A 163 18.64 -7.14 11.41
N LEU A 164 18.34 -7.95 10.40
CA LEU A 164 19.03 -9.22 10.17
C LEU A 164 20.55 -9.03 10.05
N PRO A 165 21.35 -10.08 10.35
CA PRO A 165 22.79 -10.08 10.07
C PRO A 165 23.06 -9.71 8.60
N HIS A 166 24.05 -8.84 8.36
CA HIS A 166 24.30 -8.32 7.01
C HIS A 166 24.69 -9.38 5.98
N ASN A 167 25.34 -10.47 6.42
CA ASN A 167 25.67 -11.61 5.57
C ASN A 167 24.46 -12.50 5.24
N TRP A 168 23.34 -12.33 5.95
CA TRP A 168 22.08 -12.97 5.62
C TRP A 168 21.33 -12.10 4.61
N ALA A 169 20.96 -10.89 5.01
CA ALA A 169 20.22 -9.98 4.16
C ALA A 169 20.21 -8.56 4.78
N ARG A 170 20.25 -7.51 3.95
CA ARG A 170 20.34 -6.12 4.42
C ARG A 170 19.48 -5.17 3.60
N TYR A 171 18.62 -4.40 4.28
CA TYR A 171 17.90 -3.28 3.67
C TYR A 171 18.86 -2.19 3.22
N LEU A 172 18.74 -1.72 1.98
CA LEU A 172 19.56 -0.64 1.42
C LEU A 172 18.77 0.65 1.20
N GLY A 173 17.47 0.56 0.99
CA GLY A 173 16.60 1.72 0.82
C GLY A 173 15.43 1.43 -0.11
N LEU A 174 14.89 2.49 -0.69
CA LEU A 174 13.87 2.40 -1.73
C LEU A 174 14.04 3.52 -2.74
N TYR A 175 13.51 3.27 -3.94
CA TYR A 175 13.35 4.24 -5.00
C TYR A 175 11.86 4.45 -5.29
N ARG A 176 11.56 5.55 -5.97
CA ARG A 176 10.21 5.86 -6.45
C ARG A 176 10.25 6.09 -7.96
N HIS A 177 9.26 5.55 -8.66
CA HIS A 177 9.01 5.86 -10.06
C HIS A 177 7.50 6.06 -10.26
N GLY A 178 7.08 7.33 -10.37
CA GLY A 178 5.66 7.68 -10.31
C GLY A 178 5.01 7.20 -9.01
N ASN A 179 3.95 6.40 -9.14
CA ASN A 179 3.23 5.80 -8.01
C ASN A 179 3.84 4.45 -7.53
N ARG A 180 4.91 3.97 -8.17
CA ARG A 180 5.57 2.73 -7.78
C ARG A 180 6.67 2.98 -6.76
N VAL A 181 6.82 2.04 -5.84
CA VAL A 181 7.92 1.95 -4.89
C VAL A 181 8.75 0.73 -5.25
N VAL A 182 10.06 0.91 -5.38
CA VAL A 182 11.02 -0.17 -5.61
C VAL A 182 11.86 -0.30 -4.34
N LEU A 183 11.73 -1.43 -3.65
CA LEU A 183 12.55 -1.76 -2.49
C LEU A 183 13.93 -2.22 -2.95
N SER A 184 14.98 -1.78 -2.28
CA SER A 184 16.35 -2.20 -2.56
C SER A 184 16.96 -2.82 -1.32
N TYR A 185 17.45 -4.04 -1.46
CA TYR A 185 18.11 -4.77 -0.38
C TYR A 185 19.08 -5.82 -0.94
N THR A 186 19.78 -6.53 -0.06
CA THR A 186 20.64 -7.67 -0.42
C THR A 186 20.14 -8.94 0.23
N VAL A 187 20.38 -10.08 -0.42
CA VAL A 187 20.25 -11.43 0.14
C VAL A 187 21.59 -12.12 -0.06
N GLY A 188 22.32 -12.35 1.02
CA GLY A 188 23.76 -12.63 0.94
C GLY A 188 24.48 -11.51 0.21
N GLU A 189 25.17 -11.85 -0.87
CA GLU A 189 25.89 -10.89 -1.72
C GLU A 189 25.05 -10.38 -2.91
N THR A 190 23.88 -10.97 -3.13
CA THR A 190 23.01 -10.63 -4.27
C THR A 190 22.20 -9.39 -3.95
N GLY A 191 22.35 -8.34 -4.77
CA GLY A 191 21.43 -7.20 -4.77
C GLY A 191 20.07 -7.59 -5.31
N VAL A 192 19.00 -7.10 -4.69
CA VAL A 192 17.61 -7.33 -5.08
C VAL A 192 16.91 -6.00 -5.21
N LEU A 193 16.26 -5.80 -6.35
CA LEU A 193 15.23 -4.79 -6.53
C LEU A 193 13.87 -5.46 -6.51
N GLU A 194 12.98 -4.97 -5.66
CA GLU A 194 11.65 -5.54 -5.51
C GLU A 194 10.55 -4.51 -5.68
N THR A 195 9.61 -4.78 -6.58
CA THR A 195 8.44 -3.93 -6.81
C THR A 195 7.15 -4.69 -6.49
N PRO A 196 6.46 -4.38 -5.38
CA PRO A 196 5.12 -4.91 -5.13
C PRO A 196 4.07 -4.19 -5.98
N TRP A 197 3.06 -4.93 -6.44
CA TRP A 197 1.92 -4.36 -7.15
C TRP A 197 0.62 -5.11 -6.86
N ALA A 198 -0.52 -4.53 -7.26
CA ALA A 198 -1.82 -5.16 -7.18
C ALA A 198 -2.56 -5.01 -8.52
N GLY A 199 -3.27 -6.06 -8.91
CA GLY A 199 -4.08 -6.10 -10.12
C GLY A 199 -5.46 -6.71 -9.86
N GLN A 200 -6.29 -6.73 -10.89
CA GLN A 200 -7.61 -7.35 -10.88
C GLN A 200 -7.70 -8.30 -12.08
N ALA A 201 -8.18 -9.52 -11.84
CA ALA A 201 -8.51 -10.50 -12.88
C ALA A 201 -9.78 -11.25 -12.47
N ASP A 202 -10.73 -11.40 -13.39
CA ASP A 202 -12.01 -12.07 -13.16
C ASP A 202 -12.76 -11.56 -11.90
N GLY A 203 -12.69 -10.24 -11.66
CA GLY A 203 -13.29 -9.58 -10.50
C GLY A 203 -12.58 -9.86 -9.16
N ARG A 204 -11.39 -10.46 -9.17
CA ARG A 204 -10.61 -10.81 -7.97
C ARG A 204 -9.30 -10.04 -7.92
N LEU A 205 -9.07 -9.45 -6.74
CA LEU A 205 -7.83 -8.76 -6.41
C LEU A 205 -6.71 -9.78 -6.26
N PHE A 206 -5.58 -9.52 -6.90
CA PHE A 206 -4.34 -10.26 -6.68
C PHE A 206 -3.18 -9.31 -6.39
N LEU A 207 -2.18 -9.82 -5.68
CA LEU A 207 -0.93 -9.12 -5.37
C LEU A 207 0.22 -9.78 -6.11
N THR A 208 1.19 -8.98 -6.52
CA THR A 208 2.40 -9.44 -7.20
C THR A 208 3.63 -8.82 -6.56
N ARG A 209 4.76 -9.51 -6.71
CA ARG A 209 6.10 -9.02 -6.41
C ARG A 209 6.96 -9.30 -7.63
N THR A 210 7.57 -8.28 -8.19
CA THR A 210 8.59 -8.43 -9.23
C THR A 210 9.96 -8.31 -8.56
N LEU A 211 10.86 -9.26 -8.82
CA LEU A 211 12.20 -9.32 -8.27
C LEU A 211 13.20 -9.26 -9.44
N GLU A 212 14.16 -8.34 -9.35
CA GLU A 212 15.28 -8.16 -10.29
C GLU A 212 16.61 -8.25 -9.56
#